data_AF-W5YJB3-F1
#
_entry.id   AF-W5YJB3-F1
#
_cell.length_a   1.000
_cell.length_b   1.000
_cell.length_c   1.000
_cell.angle_alpha   90.00
_cell.angle_beta   90.00
_cell.angle_gamma   90.00
#
_symmetry.space_group_name_H-M   'P 1'
#
loop_
_entity.id
_entity.type
_entity.pdbx_description
1 polymer ?
#
loop_
_entity_poly.entity_id
_entity_poly.type
_entity_poly.pdbx_seq_one_letter_code
_entity_poly.pdbx_strand_id
1 'polypeptide(L)'
;MKSPTPPAVRLPFLASRVVLMAALLLGSGCTIYQSIGKSVGGFLHPVSGPDFVHIPNDQWDRKNALVYFYRTHSQWAAEEIESPSVYIDDKHYFNIRNDSYTWLEVSPGERHIAMRRPLLGLEGLNSFSLSLIADATLTTEPGRIYYLRYNELTEPEQPHPVLDPEHPLAQGDLQLVTRSYAMQADQIVSTRFLNSDLLAPNHAATSIVEINEDMDYERRMVLLEEERELEIERLKKEGQYQSASWFWPFGGGPTVPLEADRKILQLEQDYAQLELERERKAEAESRGGWWIF
;
A
#
# COMPACT_ATOMS: atom_id res chain seq x y z
N MET A 1 -9.12 -67.69 8.93
CA MET A 1 -8.85 -66.90 7.70
C MET A 1 -8.22 -65.57 8.14
N LYS A 2 -6.96 -65.32 7.77
CA LYS A 2 -6.21 -64.10 8.10
C LYS A 2 -6.60 -63.00 7.11
N SER A 3 -6.99 -61.83 7.59
CA SER A 3 -7.19 -60.62 6.79
C SER A 3 -5.83 -60.02 6.38
N PRO A 4 -5.68 -59.43 5.17
CA PRO A 4 -4.47 -58.75 4.77
C PRO A 4 -4.44 -57.31 5.30
N THR A 5 -3.29 -56.89 5.83
CA THR A 5 -2.99 -55.49 6.17
C THR A 5 -2.74 -54.68 4.89
N PRO A 6 -3.19 -53.40 4.82
CA PRO A 6 -2.90 -52.55 3.67
C PRO A 6 -1.43 -52.07 3.68
N PRO A 7 -0.84 -51.79 2.51
CA PRO A 7 0.55 -51.33 2.42
C PRO A 7 0.71 -49.89 2.93
N ALA A 8 1.77 -49.66 3.70
CA ALA A 8 2.16 -48.34 4.17
C ALA A 8 2.54 -47.43 2.99
N VAL A 9 1.80 -46.34 2.83
CA VAL A 9 2.10 -45.26 1.88
C VAL A 9 3.40 -44.59 2.33
N ARG A 10 4.50 -44.85 1.62
CA ARG A 10 5.74 -44.08 1.77
C ARG A 10 5.56 -42.77 1.03
N LEU A 11 5.32 -41.67 1.77
CA LEU A 11 5.42 -40.33 1.20
C LEU A 11 6.85 -40.12 0.67
N PRO A 12 7.03 -39.67 -0.58
CA PRO A 12 8.35 -39.48 -1.15
C PRO A 12 9.03 -38.28 -0.46
N PHE A 13 10.21 -38.51 0.10
CA PHE A 13 11.11 -37.52 0.71
C PHE A 13 11.41 -36.29 -0.20
N LEU A 14 11.12 -36.37 -1.51
CA LEU A 14 11.25 -35.25 -2.44
C LEU A 14 10.26 -34.10 -2.16
N ALA A 15 9.03 -34.41 -1.75
CA ALA A 15 8.00 -33.39 -1.48
C ALA A 15 8.38 -32.50 -0.28
N SER A 16 9.07 -33.08 0.70
CA SER A 16 9.55 -32.36 1.89
C SER A 16 10.62 -31.32 1.56
N ARG A 17 11.50 -31.58 0.59
CA ARG A 17 12.57 -30.64 0.22
C ARG A 17 12.05 -29.46 -0.61
N VAL A 18 11.05 -29.68 -1.47
CA VAL A 18 10.41 -28.61 -2.24
C VAL A 18 9.61 -27.67 -1.32
N VAL A 19 8.90 -28.23 -0.34
CA VAL A 19 8.15 -27.44 0.65
C VAL A 19 9.09 -26.65 1.57
N LEU A 20 10.21 -27.24 2.00
CA LEU A 20 11.21 -26.54 2.83
C LEU A 20 11.92 -25.42 2.07
N MET A 21 12.18 -25.62 0.78
CA MET A 21 12.81 -24.60 -0.08
C MET A 21 11.83 -23.48 -0.44
N ALA A 22 10.54 -23.79 -0.65
CA ALA A 22 9.48 -22.79 -0.78
C ALA A 22 9.28 -21.98 0.52
N ALA A 23 9.37 -22.62 1.69
CA ALA A 23 9.30 -21.94 2.98
C ALA A 23 10.51 -21.02 3.24
N LEU A 24 11.70 -21.41 2.78
CA LEU A 24 12.91 -20.56 2.88
C LEU A 24 12.88 -19.36 1.91
N LEU A 25 12.27 -19.51 0.73
CA LEU A 25 12.05 -18.41 -0.21
C LEU A 25 10.97 -17.42 0.26
N LEU A 26 9.97 -17.89 1.01
CA LEU A 26 8.96 -17.03 1.64
C LEU A 26 9.49 -16.30 2.88
N GLY A 27 10.54 -16.81 3.53
CA GLY A 27 11.15 -16.20 4.72
C GLY A 27 12.25 -15.17 4.42
N SER A 28 12.61 -14.96 3.15
CA SER A 28 13.69 -14.06 2.74
C SER A 28 13.17 -12.84 1.99
N GLY A 29 12.30 -12.05 2.63
CA GLY A 29 11.96 -10.67 2.23
C GLY A 29 11.53 -10.44 0.77
N CYS A 30 11.24 -11.50 0.01
CA CYS A 30 10.94 -11.40 -1.41
C CYS A 30 9.48 -11.00 -1.59
N THR A 31 9.24 -9.72 -1.86
CA THR A 31 7.90 -9.23 -2.17
C THR A 31 7.58 -9.56 -3.62
N ILE A 32 6.58 -10.43 -3.82
CA ILE A 32 6.08 -10.79 -5.15
C ILE A 32 4.87 -9.92 -5.46
N TYR A 33 4.97 -9.08 -6.49
CA TYR A 33 3.84 -8.30 -6.98
C TYR A 33 3.09 -9.09 -8.06
N GLN A 34 1.82 -9.39 -7.79
CA GLN A 34 0.95 -10.16 -8.66
C GLN A 34 -0.50 -9.71 -8.55
N SER A 35 -1.20 -9.71 -9.69
CA SER A 35 -2.64 -9.47 -9.81
C SER A 35 -3.34 -10.55 -10.65
N ILE A 36 -2.75 -11.75 -10.74
CA ILE A 36 -3.31 -12.90 -11.47
C ILE A 36 -4.80 -13.10 -11.11
N GLY A 37 -5.67 -12.99 -12.12
CA GLY A 37 -7.11 -13.17 -11.98
C GLY A 37 -7.88 -11.97 -11.39
N LYS A 38 -7.19 -10.86 -11.09
CA LYS A 38 -7.76 -9.60 -10.59
C LYS A 38 -7.52 -8.41 -11.52
N SER A 39 -6.70 -8.61 -12.55
CA SER A 39 -6.22 -7.58 -13.47
C SER A 39 -7.13 -7.30 -14.66
N VAL A 40 -8.34 -7.84 -14.74
CA VAL A 40 -9.14 -7.79 -15.99
C VAL A 40 -9.32 -6.35 -16.52
N GLY A 41 -9.00 -6.20 -17.79
CA GLY A 41 -9.03 -4.95 -18.55
C GLY A 41 -10.42 -4.51 -19.02
N GLY A 42 -10.50 -3.27 -19.52
CA GLY A 42 -11.74 -2.69 -20.03
C GLY A 42 -12.33 -3.47 -21.22
N PHE A 43 -11.49 -4.13 -22.03
CA PHE A 43 -11.94 -4.91 -23.18
C PHE A 43 -12.81 -6.10 -22.79
N LEU A 44 -12.42 -6.78 -21.70
CA LEU A 44 -13.10 -7.97 -21.22
C LEU A 44 -14.26 -7.63 -20.26
N HIS A 45 -14.10 -6.58 -19.46
CA HIS A 45 -15.08 -6.21 -18.45
C HIS A 45 -15.15 -4.69 -18.23
N PRO A 46 -15.93 -3.96 -19.05
CA PRO A 46 -16.16 -2.53 -18.87
C PRO A 46 -16.71 -2.21 -17.48
N VAL A 47 -16.42 -1.00 -16.98
CA VAL A 47 -16.92 -0.54 -15.69
C VAL A 47 -18.42 -0.24 -15.78
N SER A 48 -19.18 -0.69 -14.80
CA SER A 48 -20.65 -0.57 -14.77
C SER A 48 -21.20 0.10 -13.51
N GLY A 49 -20.33 0.60 -12.63
CA GLY A 49 -20.75 1.32 -11.43
C GLY A 49 -21.49 2.64 -11.73
N PRO A 50 -22.01 3.30 -10.67
CA PRO A 50 -22.68 4.60 -10.79
C PRO A 50 -21.77 5.69 -11.35
N ASP A 51 -22.37 6.73 -11.92
CA ASP A 51 -21.65 7.93 -12.36
C ASP A 51 -20.98 8.64 -11.18
N PHE A 52 -19.97 9.47 -11.47
CA PHE A 52 -19.24 10.18 -10.44
C PHE A 52 -20.12 11.04 -9.54
N VAL A 53 -20.07 10.71 -8.25
CA VAL A 53 -20.57 11.56 -7.16
C VAL A 53 -19.47 11.69 -6.12
N HIS A 54 -19.21 12.93 -5.73
CA HIS A 54 -18.25 13.21 -4.66
C HIS A 54 -18.74 12.59 -3.35
N ILE A 55 -17.84 11.95 -2.60
CA ILE A 55 -18.18 11.38 -1.30
C ILE A 55 -18.58 12.53 -0.36
N PRO A 56 -19.74 12.44 0.31
CA PRO A 56 -20.13 13.44 1.29
C PRO A 56 -19.07 13.63 2.38
N ASN A 57 -18.89 14.87 2.85
CA ASN A 57 -17.85 15.21 3.82
C ASN A 57 -18.09 14.65 5.24
N ASP A 58 -19.21 13.99 5.45
CA ASP A 58 -19.62 13.29 6.68
C ASP A 58 -19.43 11.76 6.57
N GLN A 59 -19.00 11.25 5.41
CA GLN A 59 -18.75 9.82 5.18
C GLN A 59 -17.27 9.41 5.30
N TRP A 60 -16.39 10.33 5.70
CA TRP A 60 -14.98 10.08 5.97
C TRP A 60 -14.44 11.01 7.07
N ASP A 61 -13.36 10.63 7.77
CA ASP A 61 -12.82 11.41 8.88
C ASP A 61 -11.85 12.47 8.37
N ARG A 62 -12.13 13.75 8.66
CA ARG A 62 -11.28 14.88 8.23
C ARG A 62 -9.93 14.97 8.94
N LYS A 63 -9.67 14.10 9.92
CA LYS A 63 -8.30 13.88 10.42
C LYS A 63 -7.42 13.21 9.36
N ASN A 64 -8.01 12.54 8.39
CA ASN A 64 -7.35 11.83 7.30
C ASN A 64 -7.32 12.68 6.02
N ALA A 65 -6.81 12.13 4.93
CA ALA A 65 -6.91 12.70 3.60
C ALA A 65 -7.73 11.78 2.69
N LEU A 66 -8.31 12.34 1.64
CA LEU A 66 -9.01 11.57 0.62
C LEU A 66 -8.28 11.66 -0.71
N VAL A 67 -7.96 10.53 -1.31
CA VAL A 67 -7.28 10.47 -2.61
C VAL A 67 -8.20 9.82 -3.63
N TYR A 68 -8.67 10.62 -4.59
CA TYR A 68 -9.37 10.11 -5.76
C TYR A 68 -8.37 9.66 -6.81
N PHE A 69 -8.65 8.50 -7.40
CA PHE A 69 -7.96 8.00 -8.58
C PHE A 69 -8.97 7.90 -9.71
N TYR A 70 -8.64 8.40 -10.89
CA TYR A 70 -9.52 8.28 -12.04
C TYR A 70 -8.76 8.12 -13.35
N ARG A 71 -9.35 7.37 -14.27
CA ARG A 71 -8.85 7.14 -15.62
C ARG A 71 -9.91 7.54 -16.62
N THR A 72 -9.62 8.56 -17.41
CA THR A 72 -10.52 9.03 -18.47
C THR A 72 -10.58 8.01 -19.61
N HIS A 73 -11.68 8.04 -20.37
CA HIS A 73 -11.85 7.16 -21.53
C HIS A 73 -10.77 7.35 -22.61
N SER A 74 -10.25 6.26 -23.15
CA SER A 74 -9.51 6.25 -24.43
C SER A 74 -9.68 4.91 -25.16
N GLN A 75 -9.44 4.88 -26.48
CA GLN A 75 -9.48 3.64 -27.26
C GLN A 75 -8.44 2.62 -26.76
N TRP A 76 -7.22 3.08 -26.48
CA TRP A 76 -6.16 2.25 -25.90
C TRP A 76 -6.60 1.58 -24.60
N ALA A 77 -7.16 2.34 -23.66
CA ALA A 77 -7.66 1.80 -22.40
C ALA A 77 -8.88 0.88 -22.58
N ALA A 78 -9.75 1.16 -23.56
CA ALA A 78 -10.93 0.35 -23.85
C ALA A 78 -10.58 -1.03 -24.42
N GLU A 79 -9.48 -1.13 -25.17
CA GLU A 79 -9.00 -2.38 -25.80
C GLU A 79 -8.00 -3.15 -24.92
N GLU A 80 -7.70 -2.62 -23.74
CA GLU A 80 -6.79 -3.23 -22.80
C GLU A 80 -7.37 -4.52 -22.19
N ILE A 81 -6.59 -5.60 -22.21
CA ILE A 81 -6.94 -6.92 -21.65
C ILE A 81 -6.62 -7.00 -20.15
N GLU A 82 -5.59 -6.29 -19.69
CA GLU A 82 -5.22 -6.20 -18.28
C GLU A 82 -5.03 -4.75 -17.84
N SER A 83 -5.78 -4.33 -16.83
CA SER A 83 -5.74 -2.98 -16.27
C SER A 83 -4.52 -2.78 -15.37
N PRO A 84 -3.88 -1.59 -15.40
CA PRO A 84 -2.83 -1.21 -14.47
C PRO A 84 -3.23 -1.35 -13.01
N SER A 85 -2.32 -1.85 -12.19
CA SER A 85 -2.45 -2.02 -10.76
C SER A 85 -1.97 -0.80 -10.01
N VAL A 86 -2.72 -0.39 -8.98
CA VAL A 86 -2.38 0.73 -8.10
C VAL A 86 -1.96 0.21 -6.74
N TYR A 87 -0.80 0.72 -6.30
CA TYR A 87 -0.19 0.44 -5.01
C TYR A 87 -0.07 1.72 -4.20
N ILE A 88 -0.34 1.62 -2.90
CA ILE A 88 0.02 2.64 -1.93
C ILE A 88 0.87 1.98 -0.85
N ASP A 89 2.03 2.56 -0.56
CA ASP A 89 3.04 2.01 0.35
C ASP A 89 3.33 0.54 0.03
N ASP A 90 3.56 0.21 -1.25
CA ASP A 90 3.82 -1.15 -1.73
C ASP A 90 2.70 -2.19 -1.52
N LYS A 91 1.52 -1.77 -1.08
CA LYS A 91 0.34 -2.63 -0.98
C LYS A 91 -0.60 -2.43 -2.17
N HIS A 92 -1.00 -3.53 -2.82
CA HIS A 92 -1.97 -3.52 -3.91
C HIS A 92 -3.38 -3.23 -3.38
N TYR A 93 -4.11 -2.34 -4.06
CA TYR A 93 -5.51 -2.05 -3.72
C TYR A 93 -6.48 -2.37 -4.86
N PHE A 94 -6.21 -1.88 -6.06
CA PHE A 94 -7.13 -2.03 -7.19
C PHE A 94 -6.43 -1.95 -8.53
N ASN A 95 -7.15 -2.37 -9.58
CA ASN A 95 -6.73 -2.22 -10.96
C ASN A 95 -7.62 -1.19 -11.65
N ILE A 96 -7.03 -0.13 -12.21
CA ILE A 96 -7.78 1.01 -12.74
C ILE A 96 -8.19 0.78 -14.20
N ARG A 97 -9.44 0.37 -14.39
CA ARG A 97 -10.04 0.12 -15.70
C ARG A 97 -10.31 1.43 -16.45
N ASN A 98 -10.50 1.30 -17.75
CA ASN A 98 -10.96 2.40 -18.61
C ASN A 98 -12.21 3.07 -18.04
N ASP A 99 -12.27 4.40 -18.21
CA ASP A 99 -13.43 5.23 -17.90
C ASP A 99 -13.96 5.06 -16.47
N SER A 100 -13.05 5.01 -15.50
CA SER A 100 -13.37 4.67 -14.12
C SER A 100 -12.77 5.60 -13.08
N TYR A 101 -13.41 5.69 -11.92
CA TYR A 101 -12.86 6.33 -10.74
C TYR A 101 -13.05 5.49 -9.48
N THR A 102 -12.20 5.78 -8.50
CA THR A 102 -12.36 5.32 -7.13
C THR A 102 -11.68 6.28 -6.17
N TRP A 103 -11.73 5.98 -4.88
CA TRP A 103 -11.10 6.77 -3.83
C TRP A 103 -10.52 5.87 -2.74
N LEU A 104 -9.55 6.39 -2.01
CA LEU A 104 -9.05 5.81 -0.77
C LEU A 104 -8.96 6.92 0.28
N GLU A 105 -9.48 6.65 1.48
CA GLU A 105 -9.17 7.49 2.63
C GLU A 105 -7.84 7.00 3.23
N VAL A 106 -6.88 7.90 3.36
CA VAL A 106 -5.49 7.60 3.72
C VAL A 106 -5.08 8.42 4.93
N SER A 107 -4.22 7.88 5.80
CA SER A 107 -3.72 8.69 6.91
C SER A 107 -2.86 9.87 6.39
N PRO A 108 -2.70 10.96 7.14
CA PRO A 108 -1.81 12.05 6.74
C PRO A 108 -0.34 11.63 6.78
N GLY A 109 0.47 12.11 5.84
CA GLY A 109 1.90 11.81 5.78
C GLY A 109 2.41 11.62 4.35
N GLU A 110 3.63 11.11 4.22
CA GLU A 110 4.16 10.72 2.92
C GLU A 110 3.58 9.37 2.50
N ARG A 111 3.03 9.31 1.29
CA ARG A 111 2.47 8.09 0.70
C ARG A 111 3.18 7.76 -0.59
N HIS A 112 3.76 6.57 -0.63
CA HIS A 112 4.39 6.08 -1.85
C HIS A 112 3.32 5.50 -2.77
N ILE A 113 3.11 6.10 -3.94
CA ILE A 113 2.13 5.67 -4.92
C ILE A 113 2.88 5.09 -6.12
N ALA A 114 2.60 3.83 -6.41
CA ALA A 114 3.13 3.16 -7.59
C ALA A 114 2.00 2.62 -8.46
N MET A 115 2.16 2.75 -9.77
CA MET A 115 1.28 2.13 -10.76
C MET A 115 2.09 1.19 -11.64
N ARG A 116 1.62 -0.06 -11.76
CA ARG A 116 2.34 -1.12 -12.46
C ARG A 116 1.45 -1.75 -13.52
N ARG A 117 2.00 -2.01 -14.70
CA ARG A 117 1.31 -2.75 -15.76
C ARG A 117 1.56 -4.24 -15.56
N PRO A 118 0.51 -5.05 -15.32
CA PRO A 118 0.65 -6.49 -15.29
C PRO A 118 0.97 -7.05 -16.68
N LEU A 119 1.73 -8.15 -16.71
CA LEU A 119 1.92 -8.99 -17.87
C LEU A 119 1.54 -10.43 -17.48
N LEU A 120 0.34 -10.86 -17.88
CA LEU A 120 -0.27 -12.13 -17.47
C LEU A 120 -0.42 -12.23 -15.94
N GLY A 121 -0.79 -11.12 -15.30
CA GLY A 121 -0.95 -10.99 -13.85
C GLY A 121 0.34 -10.99 -13.02
N LEU A 122 1.52 -11.07 -13.65
CA LEU A 122 2.81 -10.85 -13.00
C LEU A 122 3.20 -9.39 -13.13
N GLU A 123 3.66 -8.77 -12.05
CA GLU A 123 3.98 -7.33 -12.03
C GLU A 123 5.41 -7.02 -11.60
N GLY A 124 6.03 -7.90 -10.80
CA GLY A 124 7.41 -7.70 -10.34
C GLY A 124 7.85 -8.59 -9.18
N LEU A 125 9.14 -8.48 -8.84
CA LEU A 125 9.79 -9.12 -7.69
C LEU A 125 10.71 -8.08 -7.02
N ASN A 126 10.50 -7.79 -5.73
CA ASN A 126 11.26 -6.76 -4.98
C ASN A 126 11.27 -5.41 -5.71
N SER A 127 12.44 -4.78 -5.89
CA SER A 127 12.58 -3.51 -6.61
C SER A 127 12.43 -3.62 -8.13
N PHE A 128 12.25 -4.83 -8.69
CA PHE A 128 12.09 -5.04 -10.12
C PHE A 128 10.60 -5.09 -10.49
N SER A 129 10.13 -4.06 -11.21
CA SER A 129 8.83 -4.08 -11.87
C SER A 129 8.99 -4.44 -13.35
N LEU A 130 8.13 -5.32 -13.86
CA LEU A 130 8.10 -5.70 -15.28
C LEU A 130 7.75 -4.50 -16.18
N SER A 131 6.91 -3.59 -15.68
CA SER A 131 6.56 -2.34 -16.34
C SER A 131 5.97 -1.36 -15.31
N LEU A 132 6.78 -0.38 -14.92
CA LEU A 132 6.39 0.68 -14.01
C LEU A 132 5.81 1.85 -14.83
N ILE A 133 4.58 2.23 -14.54
CA ILE A 133 3.87 3.35 -15.18
C ILE A 133 4.15 4.63 -14.40
N ALA A 134 4.05 4.55 -13.07
CA ALA A 134 4.29 5.68 -12.19
C ALA A 134 4.89 5.20 -10.87
N ASP A 135 5.72 6.05 -10.28
CA ASP A 135 6.36 5.87 -8.99
C ASP A 135 6.61 7.27 -8.42
N ALA A 136 5.90 7.59 -7.35
CA ALA A 136 5.89 8.93 -6.80
C ALA A 136 5.58 8.93 -5.30
N THR A 137 6.06 9.95 -4.61
CA THR A 137 5.63 10.24 -3.25
C THR A 137 4.60 11.37 -3.26
N LEU A 138 3.48 11.17 -2.58
CA LEU A 138 2.46 12.19 -2.34
C LEU A 138 2.42 12.51 -0.85
N THR A 139 2.67 13.76 -0.47
CA THR A 139 2.45 14.22 0.90
C THR A 139 0.99 14.61 1.11
N THR A 140 0.28 13.85 1.95
CA THR A 140 -1.13 14.03 2.26
C THR A 140 -1.31 14.82 3.55
N GLU A 141 -2.21 15.81 3.54
CA GLU A 141 -2.55 16.63 4.70
C GLU A 141 -3.96 16.29 5.23
N PRO A 142 -4.21 16.42 6.54
CA PRO A 142 -5.54 16.25 7.12
C PRO A 142 -6.59 17.15 6.44
N GLY A 143 -7.75 16.57 6.12
CA GLY A 143 -8.91 17.27 5.55
C GLY A 143 -8.76 17.63 4.07
N ARG A 144 -7.65 17.30 3.42
CA ARG A 144 -7.45 17.57 1.99
C ARG A 144 -7.98 16.45 1.12
N ILE A 145 -8.34 16.83 -0.11
CA ILE A 145 -8.79 15.93 -1.17
C ILE A 145 -7.86 16.09 -2.36
N TYR A 146 -7.28 14.98 -2.81
CA TYR A 146 -6.35 14.91 -3.92
C TYR A 146 -6.99 14.17 -5.08
N TYR A 147 -6.64 14.54 -6.32
CA TYR A 147 -7.16 13.92 -7.54
C TYR A 147 -5.99 13.48 -8.41
N LEU A 148 -5.80 12.16 -8.50
CA LEU A 148 -4.80 11.53 -9.35
C LEU A 148 -5.46 11.10 -10.66
N ARG A 149 -5.09 11.77 -11.73
CA ARG A 149 -5.52 11.52 -13.10
C ARG A 149 -4.57 10.54 -13.76
N TYR A 150 -5.11 9.46 -14.31
CA TYR A 150 -4.35 8.51 -15.12
C TYR A 150 -4.79 8.58 -16.60
N ASN A 151 -3.85 8.86 -17.50
CA ASN A 151 -4.07 8.83 -18.95
C ASN A 151 -2.73 8.70 -19.70
N GLU A 152 -2.62 7.72 -20.59
CA GLU A 152 -1.38 7.40 -21.32
C GLU A 152 -1.24 8.12 -22.67
N LEU A 153 -2.31 8.79 -23.14
CA LEU A 153 -2.33 9.40 -24.47
C LEU A 153 -2.32 10.93 -24.42
N THR A 154 -2.79 11.50 -23.31
CA THR A 154 -2.99 12.94 -23.18
C THR A 154 -2.62 13.41 -21.78
N GLU A 155 -1.72 14.38 -21.72
CA GLU A 155 -1.42 15.14 -20.51
C GLU A 155 -2.53 16.16 -20.22
N PRO A 156 -2.68 16.62 -18.96
CA PRO A 156 -3.58 17.69 -18.62
C PRO A 156 -3.11 18.99 -19.29
N GLU A 157 -4.05 19.83 -19.69
CA GLU A 157 -3.75 21.12 -20.34
C GLU A 157 -2.93 22.06 -19.45
N GLN A 158 -3.00 21.86 -18.13
CA GLN A 158 -2.29 22.66 -17.14
C GLN A 158 -1.66 21.73 -16.10
N PRO A 159 -0.34 21.85 -15.84
CA PRO A 159 0.29 21.13 -14.75
C PRO A 159 -0.23 21.62 -13.40
N HIS A 160 -0.02 20.83 -12.34
CA HIS A 160 -0.39 21.24 -11.00
C HIS A 160 0.39 22.49 -10.56
N PRO A 161 -0.27 23.58 -10.14
CA PRO A 161 0.39 24.88 -9.95
C PRO A 161 1.38 24.93 -8.78
N VAL A 162 1.33 23.95 -7.88
CA VAL A 162 2.16 23.90 -6.66
C VAL A 162 3.23 22.81 -6.75
N LEU A 163 3.10 21.85 -7.68
CA LEU A 163 4.13 20.82 -7.81
C LEU A 163 5.32 21.37 -8.58
N ASP A 164 6.51 20.89 -8.21
CA ASP A 164 7.69 21.06 -9.04
C ASP A 164 7.41 20.43 -10.42
N PRO A 165 7.74 21.10 -11.55
CA PRO A 165 7.59 20.52 -12.88
C PRO A 165 8.29 19.16 -13.06
N GLU A 166 9.39 18.92 -12.34
CA GLU A 166 10.13 17.65 -12.38
C GLU A 166 9.54 16.59 -11.43
N HIS A 167 8.56 16.96 -10.60
CA HIS A 167 7.91 16.02 -9.69
C HIS A 167 7.24 14.88 -10.50
N PRO A 168 7.38 13.60 -10.09
CA PRO A 168 6.79 12.49 -10.84
C PRO A 168 5.26 12.56 -11.03
N LEU A 169 4.54 13.27 -10.15
CA LEU A 169 3.09 13.54 -10.31
C LEU A 169 2.76 14.82 -11.09
N ALA A 170 3.74 15.58 -11.57
CA ALA A 170 3.53 16.71 -12.46
C ALA A 170 3.61 16.29 -13.94
N GLN A 171 4.32 15.19 -14.24
CA GLN A 171 4.59 14.68 -15.58
C GLN A 171 4.25 13.18 -15.70
N GLY A 172 4.25 12.64 -16.92
CA GLY A 172 3.96 11.21 -17.16
C GLY A 172 2.47 10.87 -17.12
N ASP A 173 2.16 9.57 -17.02
CA ASP A 173 0.78 9.09 -17.22
C ASP A 173 -0.12 9.27 -15.99
N LEU A 174 0.45 9.27 -14.77
CA LEU A 174 -0.26 9.49 -13.51
C LEU A 174 0.10 10.86 -12.93
N GLN A 175 -0.86 11.79 -12.95
CA GLN A 175 -0.62 13.17 -12.58
C GLN A 175 -1.58 13.65 -11.50
N LEU A 176 -1.08 14.41 -10.53
CA LEU A 176 -1.89 15.13 -9.57
C LEU A 176 -2.52 16.34 -10.27
N VAL A 177 -3.83 16.47 -10.21
CA VAL A 177 -4.55 17.60 -10.78
C VAL A 177 -5.32 18.37 -9.71
N THR A 178 -5.58 19.63 -10.00
CA THR A 178 -6.42 20.46 -9.12
C THR A 178 -7.86 19.97 -9.13
N ARG A 179 -8.62 20.27 -8.07
CA ARG A 179 -10.06 20.00 -8.05
C ARG A 179 -10.79 20.64 -9.23
N SER A 180 -10.45 21.89 -9.58
CA SER A 180 -11.07 22.59 -10.70
C SER A 180 -10.86 21.87 -12.03
N TYR A 181 -9.67 21.30 -12.23
CA TYR A 181 -9.37 20.49 -13.42
C TYR A 181 -10.14 19.16 -13.37
N ALA A 182 -10.05 18.43 -12.26
CA ALA A 182 -10.72 17.14 -12.10
C ALA A 182 -12.24 17.23 -12.32
N MET A 183 -12.88 18.34 -11.95
CA MET A 183 -14.33 18.55 -12.09
C MET A 183 -14.78 19.00 -13.50
N GLN A 184 -13.90 19.06 -14.50
CA GLN A 184 -14.30 19.29 -15.88
C GLN A 184 -15.12 18.12 -16.43
N ALA A 185 -15.92 18.39 -17.47
CA ALA A 185 -16.94 17.46 -17.97
C ALA A 185 -16.38 16.17 -18.57
N ASP A 186 -15.15 16.19 -19.07
CA ASP A 186 -14.42 15.07 -19.69
C ASP A 186 -13.39 14.43 -18.74
N GLN A 187 -13.38 14.84 -17.47
CA GLN A 187 -12.44 14.36 -16.45
C GLN A 187 -13.14 13.36 -15.51
N ILE A 188 -13.00 13.49 -14.19
CA ILE A 188 -13.60 12.51 -13.26
C ILE A 188 -15.13 12.48 -13.37
N VAL A 189 -15.75 13.58 -13.77
CA VAL A 189 -17.21 13.71 -13.89
C VAL A 189 -17.80 12.80 -14.97
N SER A 190 -17.05 12.48 -16.04
CA SER A 190 -17.50 11.54 -17.08
C SER A 190 -17.28 10.08 -16.71
N THR A 191 -16.54 9.79 -15.64
CA THR A 191 -16.14 8.42 -15.30
C THR A 191 -17.17 7.72 -14.42
N ARG A 192 -17.06 6.40 -14.34
CA ARG A 192 -17.94 5.54 -13.55
C ARG A 192 -17.21 4.91 -12.37
N PHE A 193 -17.94 4.61 -11.30
CA PHE A 193 -17.36 4.05 -10.09
C PHE A 193 -16.80 2.65 -10.36
N LEU A 194 -15.57 2.41 -9.92
CA LEU A 194 -14.86 1.14 -10.07
C LEU A 194 -15.42 0.09 -9.09
N ASN A 195 -16.56 -0.50 -9.46
CA ASN A 195 -17.20 -1.56 -8.68
C ASN A 195 -16.31 -2.80 -8.56
N SER A 196 -16.38 -3.46 -7.40
CA SER A 196 -15.75 -4.76 -7.15
C SER A 196 -16.73 -5.87 -7.51
N ASP A 197 -16.30 -6.87 -8.29
CA ASP A 197 -17.13 -8.00 -8.71
C ASP A 197 -16.30 -9.29 -8.84
N LEU A 198 -16.94 -10.40 -9.24
CA LEU A 198 -16.28 -11.71 -9.35
C LEU A 198 -15.19 -11.78 -10.42
N LEU A 199 -15.28 -10.95 -11.47
CA LEU A 199 -14.33 -10.94 -12.59
C LEU A 199 -13.21 -9.93 -12.37
N ALA A 200 -13.44 -8.92 -11.53
CA ALA A 200 -12.47 -7.90 -11.18
C ALA A 200 -12.63 -7.47 -9.71
N PRO A 201 -12.21 -8.35 -8.76
CA PRO A 201 -12.23 -8.00 -7.35
C PRO A 201 -11.20 -6.90 -7.08
N ASN A 202 -11.62 -5.87 -6.35
CA ASN A 202 -10.77 -4.78 -5.90
C ASN A 202 -11.06 -4.40 -4.43
N HIS A 203 -10.09 -3.71 -3.81
CA HIS A 203 -10.17 -3.13 -2.47
C HIS A 203 -10.17 -1.59 -2.56
N ALA A 204 -11.01 -1.05 -3.43
CA ALA A 204 -11.13 0.38 -3.64
C ALA A 204 -12.29 0.96 -2.78
N ALA A 205 -12.41 2.29 -2.74
CA ALA A 205 -13.49 2.99 -2.05
C ALA A 205 -13.62 2.64 -0.57
N THR A 206 -12.48 2.60 0.11
CA THR A 206 -12.37 2.23 1.52
C THR A 206 -11.38 3.14 2.23
N SER A 207 -11.47 3.13 3.55
CA SER A 207 -10.40 3.63 4.42
C SER A 207 -9.26 2.63 4.48
N ILE A 208 -8.03 3.14 4.34
CA ILE A 208 -6.78 2.39 4.49
C ILE A 208 -5.88 3.00 5.57
N VAL A 209 -6.45 3.90 6.37
CA VAL A 209 -5.78 4.67 7.44
C VAL A 209 -5.06 3.75 8.42
N GLU A 210 -5.75 2.71 8.91
CA GLU A 210 -5.15 1.77 9.88
C GLU A 210 -3.94 1.05 9.27
N ILE A 211 -4.07 0.59 8.02
CA ILE A 211 -2.96 -0.04 7.30
C ILE A 211 -1.79 0.94 7.14
N ASN A 212 -2.05 2.20 6.78
CA ASN A 212 -0.99 3.18 6.63
C ASN A 212 -0.27 3.46 7.96
N GLU A 213 -1.01 3.60 9.05
CA GLU A 213 -0.45 3.84 10.38
C GLU A 213 0.45 2.69 10.85
N ASP A 214 0.02 1.44 10.60
CA ASP A 214 0.81 0.24 10.92
C ASP A 214 2.10 0.20 10.09
N MET A 215 2.01 0.49 8.79
CA MET A 215 3.18 0.54 7.90
C MET A 215 4.12 1.69 8.25
N ASP A 216 3.59 2.85 8.64
CA ASP A 216 4.38 3.99 9.10
C ASP A 216 5.09 3.70 10.43
N TYR A 217 4.47 2.90 11.30
CA TYR A 217 5.11 2.40 12.52
C TYR A 217 6.26 1.45 12.18
N GLU A 218 6.02 0.42 11.35
CA GLU A 218 7.04 -0.54 10.94
C GLU A 218 8.23 0.14 10.25
N ARG A 219 7.96 1.05 9.31
CA ARG A 219 9.00 1.82 8.59
C ARG A 219 9.83 2.67 9.55
N ARG A 220 9.19 3.37 10.49
CA ARG A 220 9.90 4.19 11.48
C ARG A 220 10.71 3.33 12.44
N MET A 221 10.20 2.15 12.83
CA MET A 221 10.95 1.24 13.69
C MET A 221 12.25 0.79 13.03
N VAL A 222 12.19 0.35 11.77
CA VAL A 222 13.38 -0.05 10.99
C VAL A 222 14.40 1.09 10.91
N LEU A 223 13.96 2.31 10.59
CA LEU A 223 14.86 3.47 10.53
C LEU A 223 15.51 3.78 11.88
N LEU A 224 14.75 3.67 12.98
CA LEU A 224 15.28 3.91 14.32
C LEU A 224 16.25 2.81 14.77
N GLU A 225 16.03 1.56 14.38
CA GLU A 225 16.96 0.46 14.60
C GLU A 225 18.28 0.68 13.85
N GLU A 226 18.23 1.13 12.60
CA GLU A 226 19.43 1.53 11.83
C GLU A 226 20.15 2.72 12.48
N GLU A 227 19.42 3.76 12.90
CA GLU A 227 19.99 4.90 13.65
C GLU A 227 20.69 4.42 14.93
N ARG A 228 20.08 3.47 15.64
CA ARG A 228 20.61 2.88 16.87
C ARG A 228 21.91 2.13 16.61
N GLU A 229 22.00 1.36 15.54
CA GLU A 229 23.23 0.66 15.16
C GLU A 229 24.37 1.63 14.85
N LEU A 230 24.08 2.67 14.05
CA LEU A 230 25.05 3.72 13.72
C LEU A 230 25.50 4.50 14.95
N GLU A 231 24.58 4.78 15.89
CA GLU A 231 24.90 5.41 17.17
C GLU A 231 25.84 4.53 18.01
N ILE A 232 25.59 3.23 18.09
CA ILE A 232 26.47 2.28 18.78
C ILE A 232 27.86 2.23 18.13
N GLU A 233 27.94 2.23 16.80
CA GLU A 233 29.23 2.28 16.10
C GLU A 233 30.02 3.56 16.39
N ARG A 234 29.32 4.70 16.47
CA ARG A 234 29.91 5.99 16.86
C ARG A 234 30.46 5.90 18.29
N LEU A 235 29.66 5.41 19.24
CA LEU A 235 30.09 5.27 20.64
C LEU A 235 31.28 4.31 20.80
N LYS A 236 31.36 3.25 19.99
CA LYS A 236 32.54 2.37 19.94
C LYS A 236 33.81 3.13 19.51
N LYS A 237 33.71 3.98 18.48
CA LYS A 237 34.84 4.80 18.01
C LYS A 237 35.27 5.85 19.04
N GLU A 238 34.33 6.37 19.82
CA GLU A 238 34.57 7.37 20.87
C GLU A 238 35.04 6.76 22.20
N GLY A 239 35.16 5.44 22.30
CA GLY A 239 35.53 4.75 23.53
C GLY A 239 34.43 4.75 24.61
N GLN A 240 33.21 5.15 24.25
CA GLN A 240 32.04 5.18 25.12
C GLN A 240 31.24 3.87 25.09
N TYR A 241 31.87 2.78 24.65
CA TYR A 241 31.27 1.45 24.58
C TYR A 241 32.15 0.45 25.31
N GLN A 242 31.58 -0.27 26.28
CA GLN A 242 32.27 -1.34 26.98
C GLN A 242 32.15 -2.64 26.19
N SER A 243 33.29 -3.23 25.81
CA SER A 243 33.31 -4.54 25.16
C SER A 243 32.89 -5.66 26.12
N ALA A 244 32.23 -6.68 25.59
CA ALA A 244 31.93 -7.90 26.34
C ALA A 244 33.21 -8.54 26.89
N SER A 245 33.13 -9.08 28.11
CA SER A 245 34.23 -9.87 28.66
C SER A 245 34.22 -11.28 28.08
N TRP A 246 35.40 -11.89 27.92
CA TRP A 246 35.53 -13.24 27.34
C TRP A 246 34.77 -14.32 28.13
N PHE A 247 34.63 -14.17 29.45
CA PHE A 247 33.89 -15.09 30.31
C PHE A 247 32.39 -14.74 30.41
N TRP A 248 31.97 -13.59 29.87
CA TRP A 248 30.58 -13.13 29.86
C TRP A 248 30.27 -12.42 28.51
N PRO A 249 30.08 -13.20 27.43
CA PRO A 249 29.95 -12.67 26.06
C PRO A 249 28.66 -11.88 25.82
N PHE A 250 27.70 -11.95 26.75
CA PHE A 250 26.46 -11.16 26.75
C PHE A 250 26.59 -9.85 27.53
N GLY A 251 27.77 -9.55 28.10
CA GLY A 251 28.05 -8.28 28.77
C GLY A 251 28.55 -7.20 27.82
N GLY A 252 28.71 -6.00 28.36
CA GLY A 252 29.12 -4.84 27.58
C GLY A 252 27.92 -4.12 26.96
N GLY A 253 28.19 -2.93 26.43
CA GLY A 253 27.15 -2.02 25.95
C GLY A 253 27.61 -0.57 25.98
N PRO A 254 26.76 0.34 25.48
CA PRO A 254 27.01 1.78 25.56
C PRO A 254 27.08 2.23 27.03
N THR A 255 28.03 3.12 27.32
CA THR A 255 28.20 3.72 28.67
C THR A 255 27.28 4.92 28.91
N VAL A 256 26.65 5.40 27.84
CA VAL A 256 25.69 6.50 27.83
C VAL A 256 24.35 5.99 27.28
N PRO A 257 23.21 6.58 27.69
CA PRO A 257 21.92 6.21 27.11
C PRO A 257 21.89 6.57 25.61
N LEU A 258 21.35 5.69 24.79
CA LEU A 258 21.18 5.93 23.35
C LEU A 258 20.00 6.89 23.11
N GLU A 259 20.19 7.84 22.20
CA GLU A 259 19.10 8.70 21.75
C GLU A 259 18.07 7.88 20.97
N ALA A 260 18.53 6.92 20.16
CA ALA A 260 17.65 6.04 19.40
C ALA A 260 16.75 5.19 20.30
N ASP A 261 17.26 4.67 21.44
CA ASP A 261 16.44 3.91 22.40
C ASP A 261 15.26 4.74 22.95
N ARG A 262 15.47 6.05 23.18
CA ARG A 262 14.41 6.94 23.65
C ARG A 262 13.35 7.16 22.57
N LYS A 263 13.78 7.32 21.32
CA LYS A 263 12.87 7.48 20.17
C LYS A 263 12.05 6.21 19.94
N ILE A 264 12.67 5.03 20.03
CA ILE A 264 12.00 3.72 19.90
C ILE A 264 10.93 3.58 20.98
N LEU A 265 11.27 3.84 22.24
CA LEU A 265 10.32 3.76 23.34
C LEU A 265 9.13 4.72 23.15
N GLN A 266 9.40 5.94 22.68
CA GLN A 266 8.34 6.90 22.38
C GLN A 266 7.44 6.39 21.25
N LEU A 267 8.01 5.87 20.17
CA LEU A 267 7.26 5.32 19.05
C LEU A 267 6.37 4.13 19.48
N GLU A 268 6.88 3.22 20.30
CA GLU A 268 6.11 2.11 20.89
C GLU A 268 4.94 2.61 21.75
N GLN A 269 5.17 3.64 22.56
CA GLN A 269 4.13 4.24 23.39
C GLN A 269 3.03 4.92 22.56
N ASP A 270 3.42 5.67 21.53
CA ASP A 270 2.49 6.35 20.63
C ASP A 270 1.63 5.32 19.86
N TYR A 271 2.26 4.24 19.38
CA TYR A 271 1.56 3.15 18.71
C TYR A 271 0.62 2.38 19.64
N ALA A 272 1.05 2.07 20.87
CA ALA A 272 0.17 1.43 21.86
C ALA A 272 -1.05 2.30 22.23
N GLN A 273 -0.89 3.63 22.30
CA GLN A 273 -2.02 4.54 22.52
C GLN A 273 -3.02 4.50 21.35
N LEU A 274 -2.50 4.40 20.13
CA LEU A 274 -3.29 4.31 18.92
C LEU A 274 -4.07 2.99 18.84
N GLU A 275 -3.45 1.85 19.19
CA GLU A 275 -4.15 0.56 19.34
C GLU A 275 -5.29 0.65 20.38
N LEU A 276 -5.03 1.27 21.54
CA LEU A 276 -6.06 1.50 22.57
C LEU A 276 -7.20 2.41 22.09
N GLU A 277 -6.94 3.38 21.21
CA GLU A 277 -8.01 4.19 20.59
C GLU A 277 -8.86 3.35 19.63
N ARG A 278 -8.23 2.50 18.81
CA ARG A 278 -8.92 1.58 17.90
C ARG A 278 -9.80 0.58 18.66
N GLU A 279 -9.27 -0.03 19.72
CA GLU A 279 -10.04 -0.95 20.57
C GLU A 279 -11.26 -0.26 21.18
N ARG A 280 -11.10 0.95 21.73
CA ARG A 280 -12.22 1.74 22.28
C ARG A 280 -13.27 2.06 21.23
N LYS A 281 -12.86 2.38 19.99
CA LYS A 281 -13.77 2.65 18.87
C LYS A 281 -14.54 1.38 18.47
N ALA A 282 -13.86 0.26 18.32
CA ALA A 282 -14.48 -1.03 18.01
C ALA A 282 -15.45 -1.50 19.12
N GLU A 283 -15.11 -1.26 20.39
CA GLU A 283 -16.04 -1.50 21.51
C GLU A 283 -17.28 -0.60 21.45
N ALA A 284 -17.12 0.69 21.10
CA ALA A 284 -18.24 1.61 20.98
C ALA A 284 -19.18 1.23 19.83
N GLU A 285 -18.62 0.86 18.67
CA GLU A 285 -19.37 0.40 17.50
C GLU A 285 -20.10 -0.93 17.78
N SER A 286 -19.44 -1.88 18.46
CA SER A 286 -20.07 -3.16 18.83
C SER A 286 -21.14 -3.02 19.92
N ARG A 287 -20.98 -2.10 20.89
CA ARG A 287 -22.02 -1.79 21.89
C ARG A 287 -23.20 -0.99 21.32
N GLY A 288 -22.99 -0.24 20.24
CA GLY A 288 -24.05 0.47 19.50
C GLY A 288 -24.88 -0.42 18.57
N GLY A 289 -24.40 -1.63 18.25
CA GLY A 289 -25.00 -2.57 17.29
C GLY A 289 -26.07 -3.52 17.83
N TRP A 290 -26.76 -3.18 18.94
CA TRP A 290 -27.89 -3.96 19.44
C TRP A 290 -29.16 -3.11 19.58
N TRP A 291 -29.83 -2.85 18.45
CA TRP A 291 -31.27 -2.60 18.40
C TRP A 291 -31.93 -3.36 17.25
N ILE A 292 -33.12 -3.87 17.60
CA ILE A 292 -33.98 -4.85 16.97
C ILE A 292 -34.58 -4.34 15.65
N PHE A 293 -34.45 -5.10 14.56
CA PHE A 293 -35.53 -5.41 13.61
C PHE A 293 -35.33 -6.83 13.08
#